data_AF-A0A447JIG0-F1
#
_entry.id   AF-A0A447JIG0-F1
#
_cell.length_a   1.000
_cell.length_b   1.000
_cell.length_c   1.000
_cell.angle_alpha   90.00
_cell.angle_beta   90.00
_cell.angle_gamma   90.00
#
_symmetry.space_group_name_H-M   'P 1'
#
loop_
_entity.id
_entity.type
_entity.pdbx_description
1 polymer ?
#
loop_
_entity_poly.entity_id
_entity_poly.type
_entity_poly.pdbx_seq_one_letter_code
_entity_poly.pdbx_strand_id
1 'polypeptide(L)'
;MVRIVWRGFHPIPAMSMVSYAAGTRYLSLLGGTCLSFYDWYCDSSTRVANDLGASRLTCRSPPTGITQPTLLPGALTCRRRVPRTPTSLPKCATKAPRRSPSPPDYSEVAKLCDQWLAPKQGTDSALAMAMGHVILKEFHLDNPSDYFLNYCRRYTDMPMLVLLDERADGSYVPGRMMRASDLVGWTGRSQ
;
A
#
# COMPACT_ATOMS: atom_id res chain seq x y z
N MET A 1 -12.83 45.30 -3.95
CA MET A 1 -13.78 44.23 -4.27
C MET A 1 -13.39 42.99 -3.46
N VAL A 2 -14.08 42.71 -2.35
CA VAL A 2 -13.78 41.54 -1.50
C VAL A 2 -14.51 40.33 -2.09
N ARG A 3 -13.76 39.35 -2.62
CA ARG A 3 -14.32 38.11 -3.14
C ARG A 3 -14.44 37.13 -1.97
N ILE A 4 -15.65 36.94 -1.45
CA ILE A 4 -15.92 35.93 -0.42
C ILE A 4 -15.73 34.55 -1.06
N VAL A 5 -14.77 33.77 -0.57
CA VAL A 5 -14.51 32.40 -1.04
C VAL A 5 -15.17 31.43 -0.07
N TRP A 6 -16.20 30.73 -0.54
CA TRP A 6 -16.88 29.69 0.23
C TRP A 6 -16.08 28.38 0.16
N ARG A 7 -15.85 27.75 1.32
CA ARG A 7 -15.18 26.44 1.43
C ARG A 7 -16.01 25.54 2.34
N GLY A 8 -16.06 24.24 2.02
CA GLY A 8 -16.68 23.24 2.89
C GLY A 8 -15.83 22.00 3.07
N PHE A 9 -15.87 21.46 4.29
CA PHE A 9 -15.22 20.22 4.67
C PHE A 9 -16.29 19.24 5.18
N HIS A 10 -16.49 18.14 4.47
CA HIS A 10 -17.34 17.04 4.89
C HIS A 10 -16.61 15.74 4.53
N PRO A 11 -16.22 14.89 5.49
CA PRO A 11 -15.45 13.68 5.20
C PRO A 11 -16.35 12.46 4.92
N ILE A 12 -15.77 11.41 4.32
CA ILE A 12 -16.29 10.03 4.20
C ILE A 12 -17.73 9.93 3.62
N PRO A 13 -17.90 10.03 2.29
CA PRO A 13 -19.22 9.88 1.65
C PRO A 13 -19.82 8.47 1.81
N ALA A 14 -18.99 7.44 2.03
CA ALA A 14 -19.44 6.04 2.10
C ALA A 14 -20.29 5.72 3.35
N MET A 15 -20.26 6.54 4.39
CA MET A 15 -21.07 6.32 5.60
C MET A 15 -22.47 6.92 5.49
N SER A 16 -22.63 8.04 4.77
CA SER A 16 -23.91 8.64 4.43
C SER A 16 -23.77 9.45 3.15
N MET A 17 -24.10 8.83 2.01
CA MET A 17 -23.87 9.41 0.69
C MET A 17 -24.72 10.66 0.46
N VAL A 18 -25.97 10.66 0.90
CA VAL A 18 -26.92 11.76 0.69
C VAL A 18 -26.55 12.98 1.52
N SER A 19 -26.14 12.78 2.79
CA SER A 19 -25.69 13.87 3.67
C SER A 19 -24.45 14.56 3.11
N TYR A 20 -23.48 13.78 2.61
CA TYR A 20 -22.29 14.32 1.95
C TYR A 20 -22.64 15.08 0.66
N ALA A 21 -23.52 14.51 -0.16
CA ALA A 21 -23.91 15.10 -1.45
C ALA A 21 -24.67 16.43 -1.30
N ALA A 22 -25.49 16.58 -0.25
CA ALA A 22 -26.26 17.81 -0.02
C ALA A 22 -25.34 19.04 0.12
N GLY A 23 -24.31 18.96 0.97
CA GLY A 23 -23.38 20.06 1.19
C GLY A 23 -22.42 20.29 0.02
N THR A 24 -21.87 19.22 -0.56
CA THR A 24 -20.90 19.33 -1.67
C THR A 24 -21.56 19.80 -2.96
N ARG A 25 -22.81 19.41 -3.24
CA ARG A 25 -23.56 19.88 -4.40
C ARG A 25 -23.90 21.36 -4.28
N TYR A 26 -24.36 21.84 -3.12
CA TYR A 26 -24.64 23.26 -2.88
C TYR A 26 -23.39 24.12 -3.09
N LEU A 27 -22.27 23.72 -2.49
CA LEU A 27 -20.99 24.44 -2.62
C LEU A 27 -20.48 24.44 -4.07
N SER A 28 -20.59 23.31 -4.77
CA SER A 28 -20.16 23.21 -6.17
C SER A 28 -20.98 24.10 -7.10
N LEU A 29 -22.29 24.24 -6.85
CA LEU A 29 -23.17 25.14 -7.63
C LEU A 29 -22.83 26.62 -7.44
N LEU A 30 -22.35 27.01 -6.25
CA LEU A 30 -21.91 28.37 -5.95
C LEU A 30 -20.45 28.65 -6.35
N GLY A 31 -19.75 27.66 -6.91
CA GLY A 31 -18.32 27.76 -7.23
C GLY A 31 -17.39 27.76 -6.01
N GLY A 32 -17.86 27.24 -4.87
CA GLY A 32 -17.06 27.03 -3.67
C GLY A 32 -16.13 25.82 -3.77
N THR A 33 -15.12 25.74 -2.90
CA THR A 33 -14.16 24.62 -2.92
C THR A 33 -14.56 23.49 -1.98
N CYS A 34 -14.62 22.26 -2.49
CA CYS A 34 -14.76 21.05 -1.70
C CYS A 34 -13.37 20.52 -1.29
N LEU A 35 -13.09 20.46 0.01
CA LEU A 35 -11.79 20.02 0.54
C LEU A 35 -11.65 18.48 0.52
N SER A 36 -10.43 17.99 0.26
CA SER A 36 -10.11 16.56 0.31
C SER A 36 -10.00 16.07 1.75
N PHE A 37 -10.23 14.77 1.96
CA PHE A 37 -10.26 14.16 3.30
C PHE A 37 -9.35 12.94 3.45
N TYR A 38 -9.19 12.11 2.41
CA TYR A 38 -8.40 10.87 2.48
C TYR A 38 -6.91 11.12 2.75
N ASP A 39 -6.34 12.09 2.05
CA ASP A 39 -4.95 12.54 2.22
C ASP A 39 -4.79 13.28 3.56
N TRP A 40 -5.73 14.17 3.88
CA TRP A 40 -5.74 14.91 5.14
C TRP A 40 -5.80 14.01 6.38
N TYR A 41 -6.51 12.88 6.32
CA TYR A 41 -6.57 11.89 7.41
C TYR A 41 -5.45 10.86 7.37
N CYS A 42 -4.53 10.94 6.41
CA CYS A 42 -3.49 9.93 6.19
C CYS A 42 -4.06 8.51 5.97
N ASP A 43 -5.31 8.42 5.49
CA ASP A 43 -5.98 7.16 5.17
C ASP A 43 -5.69 6.69 3.73
N SER A 44 -5.21 7.60 2.87
CA SER A 44 -4.66 7.25 1.57
C SER A 44 -3.26 6.65 1.73
N SER A 45 -3.09 5.45 1.20
CA SER A 45 -1.77 4.84 1.06
C SER A 45 -1.05 5.46 -0.15
N THR A 46 -0.22 6.48 0.08
CA THR A 46 0.64 7.10 -0.95
C THR A 46 1.47 6.07 -1.72
N ARG A 47 1.93 5.01 -1.05
CA ARG A 47 2.66 3.92 -1.71
C ARG A 47 1.81 3.14 -2.73
N VAL A 48 0.54 2.88 -2.45
CA VAL A 48 -0.35 2.18 -3.40
C VAL A 48 -0.66 3.06 -4.61
N ALA A 49 -0.75 4.37 -4.42
CA ALA A 49 -0.89 5.32 -5.53
C ALA A 49 0.35 5.31 -6.43
N ASN A 50 1.55 5.29 -5.84
CA ASN A 50 2.80 5.25 -6.60
C ASN A 50 3.04 3.92 -7.30
N ASP A 51 2.75 2.79 -6.65
CA ASP A 51 3.11 1.47 -7.18
C ASP A 51 2.03 0.90 -8.10
N LEU A 52 0.75 1.14 -7.80
CA LEU A 52 -0.39 0.52 -8.50
C LEU A 52 -1.31 1.55 -9.18
N GLY A 53 -1.03 2.85 -9.07
CA GLY A 53 -1.90 3.90 -9.63
C GLY A 53 -3.29 4.00 -9.01
N ALA A 54 -3.51 3.36 -7.85
CA ALA A 54 -4.82 3.28 -7.21
C ALA A 54 -4.85 4.03 -5.88
N SER A 55 -5.97 4.69 -5.56
CA SER A 55 -6.14 5.42 -4.30
C SER A 55 -6.21 4.50 -3.07
N ARG A 56 -6.80 3.30 -3.24
CA ARG A 56 -6.80 2.22 -2.26
C ARG A 56 -7.14 0.90 -2.95
N LEU A 57 -6.35 -0.15 -2.68
CA LEU A 57 -6.71 -1.52 -3.02
C LEU A 57 -6.61 -2.36 -1.75
N THR A 58 -7.74 -2.92 -1.33
CA THR A 58 -7.78 -3.81 -0.18
C THR A 58 -8.65 -4.99 -0.53
N CYS A 59 -8.17 -6.20 -0.24
CA CYS A 59 -9.03 -7.37 -0.29
C CYS A 59 -10.16 -7.21 0.75
N ARG A 60 -11.38 -7.59 0.37
CA ARG A 60 -12.45 -7.83 1.34
C ARG A 60 -11.93 -8.84 2.35
N SER A 61 -12.25 -8.67 3.64
CA SER A 61 -11.86 -9.61 4.70
C SER A 61 -12.03 -11.04 4.21
N PRO A 62 -10.96 -11.85 4.17
CA PRO A 62 -10.98 -13.10 3.43
C PRO A 62 -12.07 -14.01 3.99
N PRO A 63 -12.85 -14.69 3.13
CA PRO A 63 -13.62 -15.85 3.53
C PRO A 63 -12.71 -16.82 4.28
N THR A 64 -13.15 -17.28 5.44
CA THR A 64 -12.40 -18.21 6.29
C THR A 64 -12.00 -19.47 5.52
N GLY A 65 -10.73 -19.59 5.12
CA GLY A 65 -10.18 -20.81 4.51
C GLY A 65 -9.20 -20.67 3.35
N ILE A 66 -8.94 -19.47 2.81
CA ILE A 66 -8.13 -19.29 1.59
C ILE A 66 -6.77 -18.61 1.78
N THR A 67 -6.45 -18.10 2.97
CA THR A 67 -5.19 -17.38 3.22
C THR A 67 -4.30 -18.14 4.21
N GLN A 68 -3.17 -18.67 3.72
CA GLN A 68 -2.02 -19.09 4.54
C GLN A 68 -1.11 -17.86 4.84
N PRO A 69 0.01 -18.02 5.56
CA PRO A 69 0.44 -17.16 6.69
C PRO A 69 0.14 -15.66 6.54
N THR A 70 -0.45 -15.07 7.58
CA THR A 70 -0.86 -13.66 7.57
C THR A 70 0.00 -12.85 8.54
N LEU A 71 0.83 -11.96 7.99
CA LEU A 71 1.52 -10.92 8.75
C LEU A 71 0.55 -9.77 9.03
N LEU A 72 0.54 -9.22 10.25
CA LEU A 72 -0.30 -8.08 10.64
C LEU A 72 0.57 -6.92 11.14
N PRO A 73 1.20 -6.14 10.24
CA PRO A 73 2.01 -4.99 10.63
C PRO A 73 1.14 -3.84 11.13
N GLY A 74 1.39 -3.37 12.35
CA GLY A 74 0.78 -2.15 12.92
C GLY A 74 -0.76 -2.11 13.02
N ALA A 75 -1.47 -3.16 12.62
CA ALA A 75 -2.92 -3.17 12.53
C ALA A 75 -3.55 -3.53 13.89
N LEU A 76 -4.12 -2.54 14.58
CA LEU A 76 -4.94 -2.72 15.79
C LEU A 76 -6.33 -3.29 15.43
N THR A 77 -6.35 -4.45 14.78
CA THR A 77 -7.55 -5.08 14.23
C THR A 77 -8.62 -5.29 15.31
N CYS A 78 -8.26 -5.82 16.48
CA CYS A 78 -9.17 -6.08 17.60
C CYS A 78 -9.97 -4.86 18.05
N ARG A 79 -9.33 -3.69 18.12
CA ARG A 79 -9.94 -2.45 18.64
C ARG A 79 -10.58 -1.56 17.58
N ARG A 80 -10.02 -1.50 16.36
CA ARG A 80 -10.52 -0.62 15.29
C ARG A 80 -11.42 -1.32 14.27
N ARG A 81 -11.54 -2.66 14.32
CA ARG A 81 -12.44 -3.46 13.47
C ARG A 81 -13.30 -4.42 14.28
N VAL A 82 -13.84 -3.97 15.41
CA VAL A 82 -14.69 -4.77 16.35
C VAL A 82 -15.79 -5.58 15.67
N PRO A 83 -16.51 -5.10 14.63
CA PRO A 83 -17.53 -5.92 13.96
C PRO A 83 -16.97 -7.08 13.12
N ARG A 84 -15.68 -7.03 12.76
CA ARG A 84 -15.02 -8.00 11.86
C ARG A 84 -14.07 -8.95 12.60
N THR A 85 -13.67 -8.60 13.82
CA THR A 85 -12.71 -9.39 14.62
C THR A 85 -13.25 -10.72 15.14
N PRO A 86 -14.53 -10.88 15.58
CA PRO A 86 -15.01 -12.14 16.14
C PRO A 86 -15.17 -13.24 15.07
N THR A 87 -15.33 -12.86 13.81
CA THR A 87 -15.66 -13.81 12.73
C THR A 87 -14.47 -14.21 11.86
N SER A 88 -13.51 -13.31 11.56
CA SER A 88 -12.42 -13.65 10.63
C SER A 88 -11.12 -14.08 11.32
N LEU A 89 -10.79 -13.53 12.49
CA LEU A 89 -9.51 -13.80 13.13
C LEU A 89 -9.52 -15.12 13.94
N PRO A 90 -10.47 -15.40 14.84
CA PRO A 90 -10.47 -16.67 15.59
C PRO A 90 -10.80 -17.87 14.71
N LYS A 91 -11.75 -17.76 13.78
CA LYS A 91 -12.16 -18.87 12.89
C LYS A 91 -11.10 -19.27 11.87
N CYS A 92 -10.18 -18.37 11.51
CA CYS A 92 -9.03 -18.75 10.70
C CYS A 92 -7.94 -19.43 11.55
N ALA A 93 -7.90 -19.30 12.89
CA ALA A 93 -6.88 -19.93 13.74
C ALA A 93 -7.05 -21.46 13.80
N THR A 94 -8.29 -21.96 13.67
CA THR A 94 -8.57 -23.40 13.62
C THR A 94 -8.07 -24.10 12.34
N LYS A 95 -7.58 -23.34 11.34
CA LYS A 95 -7.05 -23.86 10.07
C LYS A 95 -5.53 -23.68 9.90
N ALA A 96 -4.78 -23.50 11.01
CA ALA A 96 -3.32 -23.46 11.05
C ALA A 96 -2.54 -22.35 10.26
N PRO A 97 -3.06 -21.14 10.00
CA PRO A 97 -2.21 -20.07 9.47
C PRO A 97 -1.37 -19.46 10.60
N ARG A 98 -0.04 -19.58 10.51
CA ARG A 98 0.90 -18.87 11.39
C ARG A 98 0.67 -17.36 11.30
N ARG A 99 0.55 -16.68 12.44
CA ARG A 99 0.36 -15.23 12.50
C ARG A 99 1.42 -14.56 13.34
N SER A 100 1.98 -13.50 12.78
CA SER A 100 2.89 -12.61 13.48
C SER A 100 2.39 -11.16 13.44
N PRO A 101 1.86 -10.63 14.55
CA PRO A 101 1.61 -9.22 14.70
C PRO A 101 2.95 -8.57 15.04
N SER A 102 3.23 -7.43 14.41
CA SER A 102 4.39 -6.61 14.71
C SER A 102 4.09 -5.26 15.39
N PRO A 103 3.11 -5.14 16.32
CA PRO A 103 2.94 -3.89 17.06
C PRO A 103 4.10 -3.72 18.06
N PRO A 104 4.56 -2.46 18.29
CA PRO A 104 5.61 -2.17 19.26
C PRO A 104 5.19 -2.52 20.70
N ASP A 105 3.89 -2.42 20.99
CA ASP A 105 3.30 -2.77 22.28
C ASP A 105 2.55 -4.11 22.20
N TYR A 106 2.39 -4.78 23.35
CA TYR A 106 1.58 -5.98 23.48
C TYR A 106 0.08 -5.66 23.37
N SER A 107 -0.37 -5.41 22.14
CA SER A 107 -1.76 -5.06 21.84
C SER A 107 -2.69 -6.28 21.93
N GLU A 108 -4.00 -6.05 22.00
CA GLU A 108 -5.03 -7.12 22.00
C GLU A 108 -4.92 -8.09 20.82
N VAL A 109 -4.27 -7.68 19.72
CA VAL A 109 -4.02 -8.52 18.54
C VAL A 109 -2.93 -9.55 18.81
N ALA A 110 -1.96 -9.23 19.68
CA ALA A 110 -0.90 -10.15 20.08
C ALA A 110 -1.43 -11.41 20.80
N LYS A 111 -2.57 -11.30 21.49
CA LYS A 111 -3.25 -12.44 22.14
C LYS A 111 -3.81 -13.46 21.14
N LEU A 112 -4.07 -13.07 19.90
CA LEU A 112 -4.73 -13.90 18.88
C LEU A 112 -3.74 -14.48 17.86
N CYS A 113 -2.45 -14.42 18.15
CA CYS A 113 -1.39 -14.77 17.22
C CYS A 113 -0.35 -15.70 17.85
N ASP A 114 0.36 -16.45 17.00
CA ASP A 114 1.28 -17.49 17.44
C ASP A 114 2.65 -16.94 17.85
N GLN A 115 3.13 -15.87 17.19
CA GLN A 115 4.44 -15.26 17.45
C GLN A 115 4.35 -13.74 17.43
N TRP A 116 4.65 -13.07 18.53
CA TRP A 116 4.72 -11.61 18.58
C TRP A 116 6.13 -11.11 18.28
N LEU A 117 6.26 -10.22 17.30
CA LEU A 117 7.47 -9.48 17.01
C LEU A 117 7.31 -8.04 17.52
N ALA A 118 8.27 -7.53 18.28
CA ALA A 118 8.21 -6.19 18.87
C ALA A 118 9.30 -5.27 18.29
N PRO A 119 9.22 -4.87 17.00
CA PRO A 119 10.13 -3.86 16.46
C PRO A 119 9.88 -2.51 17.13
N LYS A 120 10.90 -1.64 17.15
CA LYS A 120 10.73 -0.26 17.61
C LYS A 120 9.71 0.45 16.70
N GLN A 121 8.83 1.26 17.30
CA GLN A 121 7.83 2.01 16.54
C GLN A 121 8.46 2.86 15.43
N GLY A 122 7.93 2.77 14.22
CA GLY A 122 8.45 3.50 13.06
C GLY A 122 9.64 2.84 12.35
N THR A 123 10.15 1.70 12.84
CA THR A 123 11.24 0.95 12.18
C THR A 123 10.75 -0.29 11.44
N ASP A 124 9.45 -0.41 11.18
CA ASP A 124 8.87 -1.55 10.45
C ASP A 124 9.43 -1.69 9.03
N SER A 125 9.85 -0.58 8.40
CA SER A 125 10.51 -0.60 7.10
C SER A 125 11.84 -1.35 7.13
N ALA A 126 12.62 -1.23 8.20
CA ALA A 126 13.88 -1.95 8.35
C ALA A 126 13.66 -3.46 8.43
N LEU A 127 12.64 -3.88 9.19
CA LEU A 127 12.23 -5.29 9.25
C LEU A 127 11.77 -5.79 7.87
N ALA A 128 10.94 -5.02 7.16
CA ALA A 128 10.49 -5.38 5.82
C ALA A 128 11.64 -5.50 4.80
N MET A 129 12.63 -4.60 4.87
CA MET A 129 13.83 -4.66 4.02
C MET A 129 14.70 -5.88 4.34
N ALA A 130 14.86 -6.23 5.61
CA ALA A 130 15.60 -7.43 6.02
C ALA A 130 14.90 -8.72 5.54
N MET A 131 13.57 -8.78 5.66
CA MET A 131 12.78 -9.89 5.10
C MET A 131 12.92 -9.97 3.57
N GLY A 132 12.83 -8.84 2.88
CA GLY A 132 13.04 -8.75 1.43
C GLY A 132 14.42 -9.23 1.00
N HIS A 133 15.47 -8.90 1.77
CA HIS A 133 16.82 -9.38 1.52
C HIS A 133 16.92 -10.91 1.55
N VAL A 134 16.36 -11.56 2.59
CA VAL A 134 16.37 -13.03 2.69
C VAL A 134 15.56 -13.65 1.55
N ILE A 135 14.40 -13.10 1.21
CA ILE A 135 13.56 -13.59 0.11
C ILE A 135 14.30 -13.51 -1.25
N LEU A 136 15.00 -12.41 -1.51
CA LEU A 136 15.77 -12.25 -2.74
C LEU A 136 16.97 -13.19 -2.77
N LYS A 137 17.71 -13.30 -1.66
CA LYS A 137 18.88 -14.16 -1.56
C LYS A 137 18.52 -15.64 -1.76
N GLU A 138 17.57 -16.15 -1.00
CA GLU A 138 17.25 -17.58 -1.00
C GLU A 138 16.41 -17.99 -2.23
N PHE A 139 15.42 -17.19 -2.63
CA PHE A 139 14.43 -17.60 -3.64
C PHE A 139 14.64 -16.99 -5.03
N HIS A 140 15.56 -16.04 -5.19
CA HIS A 140 15.90 -15.46 -6.50
C HIS A 140 17.36 -15.73 -6.91
N LEU A 141 18.29 -15.91 -5.96
CA LEU A 141 19.71 -16.18 -6.24
C LEU A 141 20.09 -17.64 -5.96
N ASP A 142 20.03 -18.07 -4.70
CA ASP A 142 20.57 -19.37 -4.25
C ASP A 142 19.72 -20.55 -4.76
N ASN A 143 18.39 -20.45 -4.66
CA ASN A 143 17.44 -21.44 -5.18
C ASN A 143 16.28 -20.75 -5.93
N PRO A 144 16.49 -20.41 -7.21
CA PRO A 144 15.51 -19.63 -7.98
C PRO A 144 14.18 -20.37 -8.11
N SER A 145 13.12 -19.80 -7.55
CA SER A 145 11.76 -20.34 -7.72
C SER A 145 11.17 -19.88 -9.04
N ASP A 146 10.75 -20.83 -9.88
CA ASP A 146 10.11 -20.55 -11.17
C ASP A 146 8.89 -19.64 -11.04
N TYR A 147 8.10 -19.79 -9.97
CA TYR A 147 6.92 -18.96 -9.75
C TYR A 147 7.30 -17.48 -9.50
N PHE A 148 8.23 -17.24 -8.57
CA PHE A 148 8.64 -15.87 -8.22
C PHE A 148 9.34 -15.17 -9.38
N LEU A 149 10.22 -15.86 -10.09
CA LEU A 149 10.90 -15.30 -11.26
C LEU A 149 9.91 -14.93 -12.37
N ASN A 150 8.98 -15.83 -12.69
CA ASN A 150 7.99 -15.58 -13.72
C ASN A 150 7.03 -14.43 -13.36
N TYR A 151 6.69 -14.31 -12.08
CA TYR A 151 5.83 -13.25 -11.58
C TYR A 151 6.53 -11.88 -11.70
N CYS A 152 7.74 -11.76 -11.17
CA CYS A 152 8.52 -10.52 -11.21
C CYS A 152 8.81 -10.10 -12.66
N ARG A 153 9.11 -11.03 -13.57
CA ARG A 153 9.35 -10.70 -14.98
C ARG A 153 8.13 -10.13 -15.71
N ARG A 154 6.91 -10.49 -15.32
CA ARG A 154 5.69 -10.13 -16.05
C ARG A 154 4.91 -8.99 -15.42
N TYR A 155 4.90 -8.90 -14.10
CA TYR A 155 4.00 -8.01 -13.36
C TYR A 155 4.71 -6.89 -12.62
N THR A 156 6.03 -6.82 -12.67
CA THR A 156 6.79 -5.72 -12.07
C THR A 156 7.65 -5.02 -13.10
N ASP A 157 8.16 -3.85 -12.71
CA ASP A 157 9.09 -3.01 -13.46
C ASP A 157 10.56 -3.44 -13.31
N MET A 158 10.84 -4.56 -12.62
CA MET A 158 12.20 -5.10 -12.46
C MET A 158 12.98 -5.35 -13.78
N PRO A 159 12.37 -5.80 -14.89
CA PRO A 159 13.10 -5.97 -16.16
C PRO A 159 13.27 -4.66 -16.95
N MET A 160 12.77 -3.53 -16.46
CA MET A 160 12.87 -2.24 -17.15
C MET A 160 14.25 -1.62 -16.96
N LEU A 161 14.76 -0.99 -18.01
CA LEU A 161 16.09 -0.37 -18.02
C LEU A 161 16.05 1.04 -17.42
N VAL A 162 17.09 1.38 -16.64
CA VAL A 162 17.29 2.71 -16.03
C VAL A 162 18.58 3.31 -16.59
N LEU A 163 18.54 4.60 -16.95
CA LEU A 163 19.72 5.35 -17.40
C LEU A 163 20.56 5.76 -16.19
N LEU A 164 21.88 5.70 -16.33
CA LEU A 164 22.82 6.11 -15.29
C LEU A 164 23.41 7.48 -15.65
N ASP A 165 23.26 8.42 -14.72
CA ASP A 165 23.84 9.75 -14.84
C ASP A 165 25.21 9.79 -14.15
N GLU A 166 26.22 10.34 -14.83
CA GLU A 166 27.56 10.54 -14.28
C GLU A 166 27.58 11.72 -13.30
N ARG A 167 28.19 11.52 -12.14
CA ARG A 167 28.50 12.58 -11.17
C ARG A 167 29.92 13.11 -11.38
N ALA A 168 30.15 14.34 -10.94
CA ALA A 168 31.46 14.98 -10.94
C ALA A 168 32.55 14.16 -10.23
N ASP A 169 32.17 13.35 -9.24
CA ASP A 169 33.06 12.48 -8.47
C ASP A 169 33.41 11.15 -9.19
N GLY A 170 32.96 10.96 -10.44
CA GLY A 170 33.17 9.73 -11.23
C GLY A 170 32.27 8.55 -10.84
N SER A 171 31.28 8.78 -9.96
CA SER A 171 30.26 7.78 -9.60
C SER A 171 29.01 7.91 -10.47
N TYR A 172 28.24 6.84 -10.59
CA TYR A 172 26.98 6.81 -11.36
C TYR A 172 25.77 6.81 -10.42
N VAL A 173 24.69 7.46 -10.84
CA VAL A 173 23.41 7.45 -10.12
C VAL A 173 22.27 7.02 -11.02
N PRO A 174 21.33 6.19 -10.52
CA PRO A 174 20.11 5.87 -11.27
C PRO A 174 19.30 7.14 -11.52
N GLY A 175 19.19 7.51 -12.79
CA GLY A 175 18.36 8.60 -13.27
C GLY A 175 16.96 8.11 -13.65
N ARG A 176 16.47 8.54 -14.81
CA ARG A 176 15.15 8.15 -15.33
C ARG A 176 15.15 6.75 -15.95
N MET A 177 13.98 6.13 -16.03
CA MET A 177 13.77 4.94 -16.85
C MET A 177 14.02 5.26 -18.33
N MET A 178 14.65 4.31 -19.03
CA MET A 178 14.85 4.38 -20.47
C MET A 178 13.49 4.35 -21.17
N ARG A 179 13.29 5.26 -22.12
CA ARG A 179 12.07 5.32 -22.92
C ARG A 179 12.36 4.83 -24.34
N ALA A 180 11.33 4.33 -25.01
CA ALA A 180 11.45 3.92 -26.41
C ALA A 180 11.95 5.06 -27.33
N SER A 181 11.67 6.33 -26.97
CA SER A 181 12.17 7.53 -27.66
C SER A 181 13.69 7.69 -27.63
N ASP A 182 14.38 7.01 -26.71
CA ASP A 182 15.83 7.10 -26.56
C ASP A 182 16.57 6.12 -27.49
N LEU A 183 15.85 5.22 -28.18
CA LEU A 183 16.40 4.25 -29.12
C LEU A 183 16.43 4.80 -30.55
N VAL A 184 17.53 4.54 -31.24
CA VAL A 184 17.67 4.86 -32.67
C VAL A 184 16.66 4.04 -33.49
N GLY A 185 15.83 4.70 -34.29
CA GLY A 185 14.81 4.05 -35.13
C GLY A 185 13.36 4.14 -34.60
N TRP A 186 13.11 4.88 -33.52
CA TRP A 186 11.76 5.06 -32.99
C TRP A 186 10.90 5.98 -33.88
N THR A 187 9.96 5.41 -34.63
CA THR A 187 9.04 6.12 -35.55
C THR A 187 7.67 6.46 -34.92
N GLY A 188 7.63 6.86 -33.65
CA GLY A 188 6.47 7.54 -33.04
C GLY A 188 5.10 6.86 -33.05
N ARG A 189 4.97 5.59 -33.47
CA ARG A 189 3.68 4.91 -33.53
C ARG A 189 3.33 4.31 -32.18
N SER A 190 2.39 4.92 -31.47
CA SER A 190 1.55 4.27 -30.48
C SER A 190 0.64 3.27 -31.20
N GLN A 191 0.79 1.97 -30.92
CA GLN A 191 -0.32 1.03 -31.10
C GLN A 191 -1.29 1.17 -29.94
#